data_AF-A0A843RRI9-F1
#
_entry.id   AF-A0A843RRI9-F1
#
_cell.length_a   1.000
_cell.length_b   1.000
_cell.length_c   1.000
_cell.angle_alpha   90.00
_cell.angle_beta   90.00
_cell.angle_gamma   90.00
#
_symmetry.space_group_name_H-M   'P 1'
#
loop_
_entity.id
_entity.type
_entity.pdbx_description
1 polymer ?
#
loop_
_entity_poly.entity_id
_entity_poly.type
_entity_poly.pdbx_seq_one_letter_code
_entity_poly.pdbx_strand_id
1 'polypeptide(L)'
;GFTLIECVTALAIIVVLAVGGATLVERAVRAGQQAHARTVATALAAAKMEELRALTWRFDHPAAGADVRISDFVSDLTQTPPVAGGPGLRASPADAATRNTPGYVDYIDALGRSVGTGTSPPPTAHYVRRWAVVPLASDPEDGLAFVVVVSTIVEQTRPTDGSWNVARLVSFRSRTRP
;
A
#
# COMPACT_ATOMS: atom_id res chain seq x y z
N GLY A 1 -3.32 -41.86 49.91
CA GLY A 1 -2.84 -40.47 50.05
C GLY A 1 -1.85 -40.21 48.95
N PHE A 2 -1.96 -39.07 48.26
CA PHE A 2 -1.02 -38.68 47.20
C PHE A 2 0.35 -38.35 47.80
N THR A 3 1.43 -38.73 47.11
CA THR A 3 2.78 -38.40 47.57
C THR A 3 3.12 -36.94 47.21
N LEU A 4 3.95 -36.29 48.03
CA LEU A 4 4.35 -34.89 47.78
C LEU A 4 5.06 -34.72 46.43
N ILE A 5 5.86 -35.73 46.03
CA ILE A 5 6.54 -35.73 44.74
C ILE A 5 5.55 -35.78 43.56
N GLU A 6 4.48 -36.56 43.69
CA GLU A 6 3.43 -36.64 42.66
C GLU A 6 2.72 -35.30 42.47
N CYS A 7 2.35 -34.63 43.57
CA CYS A 7 1.77 -33.29 43.51
C CYS A 7 2.71 -32.27 42.85
N VAL A 8 4.01 -32.30 43.17
CA VAL A 8 5.01 -31.39 42.58
C VAL A 8 5.18 -31.67 41.09
N THR A 9 5.26 -32.95 40.68
CA THR A 9 5.37 -33.31 39.26
C THR A 9 4.13 -32.92 38.46
N ALA A 10 2.93 -33.15 39.00
CA ALA A 10 1.68 -32.75 38.37
C ALA A 10 1.59 -31.23 38.21
N LEU A 11 1.95 -30.46 39.24
CA LEU A 11 1.96 -29.01 39.17
C LEU A 11 2.96 -28.49 38.13
N ALA A 12 4.16 -29.06 38.08
CA ALA A 12 5.17 -28.68 37.09
C ALA A 12 4.68 -28.91 35.65
N ILE A 13 4.03 -30.04 35.39
CA ILE A 13 3.45 -30.34 34.06
C ILE A 13 2.35 -29.34 33.72
N ILE A 14 1.44 -29.03 34.65
CA ILE A 14 0.36 -28.07 34.45
C ILE A 14 0.91 -26.68 34.11
N VAL A 15 1.95 -26.23 34.82
CA VAL A 15 2.58 -24.92 34.56
C VAL A 15 3.20 -24.87 33.17
N VAL A 16 3.94 -25.91 32.76
CA VAL A 16 4.55 -25.97 31.42
C VAL A 16 3.48 -25.96 30.33
N LEU A 17 2.40 -26.73 30.50
CA LEU A 17 1.30 -26.77 29.54
C LEU A 17 0.57 -25.43 29.45
N ALA A 18 0.30 -24.77 30.58
CA ALA A 18 -0.38 -23.49 30.61
C ALA A 18 0.45 -22.38 29.94
N VAL A 19 1.75 -22.29 30.27
CA VAL A 19 2.67 -21.31 29.65
C VAL A 19 2.85 -21.61 28.16
N GLY A 20 3.07 -22.87 27.79
CA GLY A 20 3.19 -23.30 26.40
C GLY A 20 1.96 -22.91 25.58
N GLY A 21 0.76 -23.22 26.07
CA GLY A 21 -0.51 -22.87 25.42
C GLY A 21 -0.70 -21.36 25.23
N ALA A 22 -0.44 -20.56 26.27
CA ALA A 22 -0.57 -19.11 26.21
C ALA A 22 0.32 -18.48 25.12
N THR A 23 1.57 -18.91 25.02
CA THR A 23 2.50 -18.39 24.00
C THR A 23 2.09 -18.76 22.58
N LEU A 24 1.49 -19.94 22.37
CA LEU A 24 1.01 -20.37 21.06
C LEU A 24 -0.20 -19.54 20.62
N VAL A 25 -1.15 -19.26 21.53
CA VAL A 25 -2.31 -18.41 21.24
C VAL A 25 -1.87 -16.99 20.90
N GLU A 26 -0.94 -16.41 21.66
CA GLU A 26 -0.39 -15.08 21.39
C GLU A 26 0.25 -14.99 19.99
N ARG A 27 1.05 -16.01 19.63
CA ARG A 27 1.67 -16.10 18.30
C ARG A 27 0.64 -16.24 17.20
N ALA A 28 -0.38 -17.08 17.39
CA ALA A 28 -1.45 -17.28 16.43
C ALA A 28 -2.26 -15.99 16.19
N VAL A 29 -2.63 -15.27 17.26
CA VAL A 29 -3.35 -14.00 17.16
C VAL A 29 -2.52 -12.96 16.41
N ARG A 30 -1.23 -12.81 16.75
CA ARG A 30 -0.33 -11.87 16.06
C ARG A 30 -0.18 -12.21 14.58
N ALA A 31 0.00 -13.49 14.25
CA ALA A 31 0.10 -13.94 12.87
C ALA A 31 -1.20 -13.66 12.09
N GLY A 32 -2.36 -13.90 12.69
CA GLY A 32 -3.66 -13.60 12.08
C GLY A 32 -3.86 -12.11 11.80
N GLN A 33 -3.51 -11.25 12.76
CA GLN A 33 -3.61 -9.79 12.58
C GLN A 33 -2.66 -9.27 11.49
N GLN A 34 -1.43 -9.79 11.43
CA GLN A 34 -0.48 -9.45 10.37
C GLN A 34 -0.96 -9.93 8.99
N ALA A 35 -1.50 -11.15 8.90
CA ALA A 35 -2.05 -11.67 7.66
C ALA A 35 -3.23 -10.82 7.17
N HIS A 36 -4.16 -10.47 8.07
CA HIS A 36 -5.29 -9.60 7.75
C HIS A 36 -4.83 -8.23 7.23
N ALA A 37 -3.92 -7.57 7.94
CA ALA A 37 -3.39 -6.26 7.52
C ALA A 37 -2.73 -6.32 6.13
N ARG A 38 -1.98 -7.38 5.82
CA ARG A 38 -1.35 -7.57 4.51
C ARG A 38 -2.37 -7.79 3.39
N THR A 39 -3.41 -8.58 3.63
CA THR A 39 -4.49 -8.79 2.65
C THR A 39 -5.19 -7.47 2.32
N VAL A 40 -5.55 -6.68 3.35
CA VAL A 40 -6.18 -5.37 3.15
C VAL A 40 -5.24 -4.41 2.43
N ALA A 41 -3.96 -4.34 2.83
CA ALA A 41 -2.97 -3.51 2.14
C ALA A 41 -2.81 -3.87 0.67
N THR A 42 -2.85 -5.17 0.33
CA THR A 42 -2.78 -5.65 -1.06
C THR A 42 -4.00 -5.24 -1.87
N ALA A 43 -5.20 -5.37 -1.31
CA ALA A 43 -6.43 -4.92 -1.95
C ALA A 43 -6.45 -3.40 -2.17
N LEU A 44 -6.02 -2.62 -1.18
CA LEU A 44 -5.89 -1.16 -1.28
C LEU A 44 -4.85 -0.73 -2.32
N ALA A 45 -3.74 -1.47 -2.43
CA ALA A 45 -2.72 -1.23 -3.44
C ALA A 45 -3.26 -1.50 -4.85
N ALA A 46 -3.99 -2.62 -5.02
CA ALA A 46 -4.62 -2.97 -6.29
C ALA A 46 -5.66 -1.92 -6.71
N ALA A 47 -6.50 -1.46 -5.78
CA ALA A 47 -7.47 -0.40 -6.06
C ALA A 47 -6.82 0.89 -6.59
N LYS A 48 -5.75 1.36 -5.93
CA LYS A 48 -5.00 2.54 -6.39
C LYS A 48 -4.30 2.29 -7.74
N MET A 49 -3.84 1.06 -7.98
CA MET A 49 -3.26 0.68 -9.26
C MET A 49 -4.29 0.80 -10.39
N GLU A 50 -5.54 0.36 -10.15
CA GLU A 50 -6.62 0.52 -11.12
C GLU A 50 -6.99 1.99 -11.34
N GLU A 51 -7.01 2.83 -10.30
CA GLU A 51 -7.21 4.28 -10.45
C GLU A 51 -6.13 4.90 -11.37
N LEU A 52 -4.86 4.53 -11.18
CA LEU A 52 -3.76 4.99 -12.04
C LEU A 52 -3.88 4.47 -13.49
N ARG A 53 -4.29 3.21 -13.66
CA ARG A 53 -4.48 2.60 -14.99
C ARG A 53 -5.69 3.18 -15.73
N ALA A 54 -6.71 3.64 -15.00
CA ALA A 54 -7.89 4.28 -15.58
C ALA A 54 -7.58 5.67 -16.17
N LEU A 55 -6.50 6.34 -15.74
CA LEU A 55 -6.12 7.64 -16.29
C LEU A 55 -5.79 7.55 -17.79
N THR A 56 -6.07 8.63 -18.52
CA THR A 56 -5.86 8.66 -19.97
C THR A 56 -4.36 8.65 -20.29
N TRP A 57 -3.91 7.67 -21.08
CA TRP A 57 -2.56 7.56 -21.61
C TRP A 57 -2.62 6.83 -22.95
N ARG A 58 -2.83 7.57 -24.04
CA ARG A 58 -3.06 6.99 -25.37
C ARG A 58 -2.62 7.93 -26.49
N PHE A 59 -2.53 7.39 -27.70
CA PHE A 59 -2.54 8.19 -28.91
C PHE A 59 -3.97 8.47 -29.38
N ASP A 60 -4.12 9.58 -30.08
CA ASP A 60 -5.31 9.94 -30.84
C ASP A 60 -4.90 10.11 -32.30
N HIS A 61 -5.65 9.47 -33.19
CA HIS A 61 -5.31 9.40 -34.61
C HIS A 61 -6.32 10.22 -35.42
N PRO A 62 -6.05 11.51 -35.70
CA PRO A 62 -6.93 12.30 -36.54
C PRO A 62 -6.84 11.82 -38.00
N ALA A 63 -7.97 11.83 -38.71
CA ALA A 63 -8.12 11.25 -40.06
C ALA A 63 -7.18 11.81 -41.16
N ALA A 64 -6.46 12.91 -40.89
CA ALA A 64 -5.57 13.56 -41.86
C ALA A 64 -4.26 14.07 -41.22
N GLY A 65 -3.80 13.49 -40.10
CA GLY A 65 -2.67 14.05 -39.35
C GLY A 65 -1.79 13.02 -38.64
N ALA A 66 -0.77 13.54 -37.95
CA ALA A 66 0.11 12.75 -37.10
C ALA A 66 -0.59 12.34 -35.79
N ASP A 67 -0.15 11.23 -35.20
CA ASP A 67 -0.59 10.79 -33.87
C ASP A 67 -0.40 11.88 -32.81
N VAL A 68 -1.47 12.23 -32.11
CA VAL A 68 -1.44 13.19 -31.00
C VAL A 68 -1.44 12.43 -29.69
N ARG A 69 -0.53 12.79 -28.77
CA ARG A 69 -0.47 12.20 -27.42
C ARG A 69 -1.56 12.83 -26.55
N ILE A 70 -2.45 12.00 -26.03
CA ILE A 70 -3.45 12.44 -25.03
C ILE A 70 -3.09 11.82 -23.69
N SER A 71 -2.98 12.65 -22.66
CA SER A 71 -2.61 12.22 -21.31
C SER A 71 -3.29 13.03 -20.23
N ASP A 72 -3.64 12.35 -19.14
CA ASP A 72 -4.16 12.99 -17.95
C ASP A 72 -3.01 13.49 -17.06
N PHE A 73 -2.86 14.81 -16.99
CA PHE A 73 -1.93 15.48 -16.09
C PHE A 73 -2.66 16.46 -15.14
N VAL A 74 -3.94 16.23 -14.87
CA VAL A 74 -4.76 17.17 -14.09
C VAL A 74 -5.59 16.48 -13.01
N SER A 75 -5.77 15.16 -13.07
CA SER A 75 -6.51 14.43 -12.05
C SER A 75 -5.78 14.38 -10.70
N ASP A 76 -6.51 14.74 -9.64
CA ASP A 76 -6.16 14.54 -8.25
C ASP A 76 -6.65 13.16 -7.80
N LEU A 77 -5.70 12.23 -7.74
CA LEU A 77 -5.91 10.87 -7.28
C LEU A 77 -5.88 10.75 -5.75
N THR A 78 -5.66 11.84 -5.01
CA THR A 78 -5.71 11.80 -3.54
C THR A 78 -7.16 11.80 -3.03
N GLN A 79 -8.12 12.09 -3.91
CA GLN A 79 -9.56 12.10 -3.63
C GLN A 79 -10.27 10.94 -4.34
N THR A 80 -11.37 10.48 -3.75
CA THR A 80 -12.21 9.42 -4.31
C THR A 80 -13.67 9.89 -4.31
N PRO A 81 -14.29 10.11 -5.49
CA PRO A 81 -13.74 9.96 -6.83
C PRO A 81 -12.65 10.99 -7.17
N PRO A 82 -11.78 10.75 -8.17
CA PRO A 82 -10.79 11.72 -8.63
C PRO A 82 -11.44 13.02 -9.12
N VAL A 83 -10.81 14.16 -8.80
CA VAL A 83 -11.25 15.50 -9.21
C VAL A 83 -10.13 16.20 -9.99
N ALA A 84 -10.41 17.33 -10.64
CA ALA A 84 -9.36 18.12 -11.28
C ALA A 84 -8.49 18.88 -10.24
N GLY A 85 -7.24 19.15 -10.57
CA GLY A 85 -6.31 19.96 -9.77
C GLY A 85 -5.09 19.23 -9.22
N GLY A 86 -4.88 17.97 -9.61
CA GLY A 86 -3.78 17.14 -9.14
C GLY A 86 -2.68 16.86 -10.18
N PRO A 87 -1.73 15.97 -9.84
CA PRO A 87 -0.60 15.68 -10.70
C PRO A 87 -0.94 14.73 -11.87
N GLY A 88 -2.06 14.00 -11.83
CA GLY A 88 -2.39 12.96 -12.81
C GLY A 88 -1.22 11.97 -12.99
N LEU A 89 -0.80 11.78 -14.24
CA LEU A 89 0.32 10.93 -14.65
C LEU A 89 1.67 11.66 -14.72
N ARG A 90 1.81 12.86 -14.12
CA ARG A 90 3.12 13.54 -14.09
C ARG A 90 4.13 12.73 -13.28
N ALA A 91 5.38 12.75 -13.75
CA ALA A 91 6.50 12.13 -13.07
C ALA A 91 6.55 12.57 -11.59
N SER A 92 6.56 11.59 -10.70
CA SER A 92 6.63 11.84 -9.27
C SER A 92 8.06 12.14 -8.81
N PRO A 93 8.25 12.81 -7.66
CA PRO A 93 9.54 12.82 -6.97
C PRO A 93 10.06 11.40 -6.72
N ALA A 94 11.39 11.22 -6.72
CA ALA A 94 12.03 9.91 -6.67
C ALA A 94 11.70 9.09 -5.41
N ASP A 95 11.39 9.77 -4.31
CA ASP A 95 11.04 9.19 -3.01
C ASP A 95 9.53 9.12 -2.74
N ALA A 96 8.67 9.47 -3.71
CA ALA A 96 7.21 9.52 -3.51
C ALA A 96 6.60 8.18 -3.07
N ALA A 97 7.18 7.04 -3.47
CA ALA A 97 6.73 5.72 -3.07
C ALA A 97 7.09 5.36 -1.61
N THR A 98 8.07 6.04 -1.00
CA THR A 98 8.59 5.72 0.33
C THR A 98 8.38 6.85 1.34
N ARG A 99 8.16 8.08 0.88
CA ARG A 99 7.94 9.27 1.71
C ARG A 99 6.55 9.86 1.45
N ASN A 100 5.92 10.37 2.52
CA ASN A 100 4.65 11.11 2.41
C ASN A 100 4.85 12.40 1.61
N THR A 101 4.46 12.36 0.34
CA THR A 101 4.62 13.45 -0.62
C THR A 101 3.24 13.95 -1.05
N PRO A 102 2.89 15.23 -0.81
CA PRO A 102 1.60 15.78 -1.24
C PRO A 102 1.32 15.51 -2.72
N GLY A 103 0.09 15.11 -3.05
CA GLY A 103 -0.31 14.70 -4.41
C GLY A 103 0.03 13.25 -4.78
N TYR A 104 0.83 12.56 -3.95
CA TYR A 104 1.28 11.18 -4.17
C TYR A 104 1.08 10.27 -2.92
N VAL A 105 0.25 10.73 -1.98
CA VAL A 105 -0.09 10.02 -0.75
C VAL A 105 -1.54 10.28 -0.35
N ASP A 106 -2.21 9.23 0.13
CA ASP A 106 -3.48 9.32 0.83
C ASP A 106 -3.52 8.39 2.06
N TYR A 107 -4.47 8.65 2.94
CA TYR A 107 -4.65 7.96 4.20
C TYR A 107 -6.02 7.31 4.25
N ILE A 108 -6.05 6.05 4.70
CA ILE A 108 -7.24 5.21 4.69
C ILE A 108 -7.53 4.74 6.11
N ASP A 109 -8.79 4.82 6.55
CA ASP A 109 -9.22 4.29 7.85
C ASP A 109 -9.32 2.76 7.86
N ALA A 110 -9.66 2.19 9.02
CA ALA A 110 -9.83 0.74 9.16
C ALA A 110 -11.01 0.17 8.34
N LEU A 111 -11.91 1.03 7.85
CA LEU A 111 -13.09 0.68 7.06
C LEU A 111 -12.84 0.86 5.55
N GLY A 112 -11.62 1.21 5.14
CA GLY A 112 -11.26 1.38 3.74
C GLY A 112 -11.61 2.75 3.14
N ARG A 113 -12.01 3.73 3.96
CA ARG A 113 -12.41 5.07 3.48
C ARG A 113 -11.20 6.00 3.48
N SER A 114 -11.13 6.88 2.48
CA SER A 114 -10.16 7.98 2.48
C SER A 114 -10.50 8.98 3.58
N VAL A 115 -9.53 9.29 4.43
CA VAL A 115 -9.67 10.18 5.59
C VAL A 115 -8.72 11.37 5.58
N GLY A 116 -7.83 11.45 4.60
CA GLY A 116 -6.97 12.61 4.43
C GLY A 116 -5.80 12.36 3.49
N THR A 117 -5.00 13.40 3.34
CA THR A 117 -3.86 13.45 2.41
C THR A 117 -2.74 14.29 3.03
N GLY A 118 -1.60 14.42 2.33
CA GLY A 118 -0.49 15.28 2.76
C GLY A 118 0.58 14.57 3.60
N THR A 119 1.45 15.35 4.25
CA THR A 119 2.69 14.84 4.85
C THR A 119 2.50 14.03 6.13
N SER A 120 1.40 14.25 6.85
CA SER A 120 1.14 13.65 8.16
C SER A 120 -0.19 12.90 8.20
N PRO A 121 -0.25 11.70 8.80
CA PRO A 121 -1.48 10.94 8.91
C PRO A 121 -2.48 11.59 9.88
N PRO A 122 -3.77 11.68 9.52
CA PRO A 122 -4.85 12.00 10.46
C PRO A 122 -4.96 10.95 11.58
N PRO A 123 -5.49 11.29 12.77
CA PRO A 123 -5.63 10.34 13.89
C PRO A 123 -6.48 9.10 13.58
N THR A 124 -7.41 9.21 12.65
CA THR A 124 -8.31 8.12 12.22
C THR A 124 -7.70 7.21 11.17
N ALA A 125 -6.54 7.57 10.62
CA ALA A 125 -5.91 6.81 9.57
C ALA A 125 -5.28 5.53 10.12
N HIS A 126 -5.49 4.43 9.39
CA HIS A 126 -4.98 3.11 9.73
C HIS A 126 -3.96 2.60 8.71
N TYR A 127 -4.14 2.98 7.44
CA TYR A 127 -3.22 2.71 6.35
C TYR A 127 -2.78 4.00 5.67
N VAL A 128 -1.61 3.95 5.06
CA VAL A 128 -1.08 4.98 4.18
C VAL A 128 -0.82 4.35 2.82
N ARG A 129 -1.36 4.93 1.74
CA ARG A 129 -1.03 4.54 0.38
C ARG A 129 -0.15 5.61 -0.23
N ARG A 130 0.98 5.19 -0.76
CA ARG A 130 1.94 6.02 -1.50
C ARG A 130 2.03 5.51 -2.91
N TRP A 131 2.18 6.41 -3.87
CA TRP A 131 2.43 6.00 -5.25
C TRP A 131 3.48 6.86 -5.93
N ALA A 132 4.08 6.28 -6.96
CA ALA A 132 5.02 6.95 -7.83
C ALA A 132 4.63 6.67 -9.29
N VAL A 133 4.81 7.68 -10.12
CA VAL A 133 4.71 7.60 -11.58
C VAL A 133 6.10 7.88 -12.13
N VAL A 134 6.72 6.88 -12.73
CA VAL A 134 8.12 6.94 -13.15
C VAL A 134 8.19 6.72 -14.66
N PRO A 135 8.62 7.71 -15.46
CA PRO A 135 8.92 7.49 -16.86
C PRO A 135 9.98 6.39 -17.05
N LEU A 136 9.79 5.52 -18.04
CA LEU A 136 10.74 4.46 -18.32
C LEU A 136 12.00 5.03 -18.98
N ALA A 137 13.18 4.70 -18.46
CA ALA A 137 14.44 5.25 -19.01
C ALA A 137 14.66 4.89 -20.49
N SER A 138 14.14 3.74 -20.94
CA SER A 138 14.20 3.30 -22.34
C SER A 138 13.24 4.03 -23.27
N ASP A 139 12.15 4.58 -22.73
CA ASP A 139 11.10 5.27 -23.47
C ASP A 139 10.36 6.25 -22.52
N PRO A 140 10.98 7.39 -22.18
CA PRO A 140 10.47 8.28 -21.14
C PRO A 140 9.21 9.03 -21.57
N GLU A 141 8.93 9.06 -22.87
CA GLU A 141 7.86 9.84 -23.47
C GLU A 141 6.56 9.02 -23.64
N ASP A 142 6.67 7.69 -23.82
CA ASP A 142 5.53 6.80 -24.04
C ASP A 142 5.42 5.67 -23.00
N GLY A 143 6.46 5.41 -22.21
CA GLY A 143 6.51 4.38 -21.17
C GLY A 143 6.44 4.94 -19.74
N LEU A 144 5.54 4.39 -18.93
CA LEU A 144 5.40 4.68 -17.50
C LEU A 144 5.48 3.40 -16.67
N ALA A 145 6.11 3.51 -15.50
CA ALA A 145 6.01 2.56 -14.41
C ALA A 145 5.22 3.18 -13.26
N PHE A 146 4.23 2.46 -12.76
CA PHE A 146 3.48 2.80 -11.56
C PHE A 146 4.00 1.94 -10.41
N VAL A 147 4.31 2.58 -9.28
CA VAL A 147 4.65 1.90 -8.05
C VAL A 147 3.63 2.32 -7.01
N VAL A 148 2.94 1.36 -6.40
CA VAL A 148 1.99 1.61 -5.29
C VAL A 148 2.47 0.85 -4.07
N VAL A 149 2.56 1.54 -2.95
CA VAL A 149 3.09 1.05 -1.68
C VAL A 149 2.06 1.33 -0.58
N VAL A 150 1.60 0.30 0.11
CA VAL A 150 0.62 0.42 1.19
C VAL A 150 1.14 -0.22 2.46
N SER A 151 1.14 0.54 3.55
CA SER A 151 1.56 0.08 4.88
C SER A 151 0.57 0.50 5.95
N THR A 152 0.61 -0.15 7.11
CA THR A 152 -0.10 0.33 8.31
C THR A 152 0.62 1.56 8.89
N ILE A 153 -0.11 2.46 9.55
CA ILE A 153 0.50 3.65 10.16
C ILE A 153 1.34 3.32 11.39
N VAL A 154 0.90 2.34 12.20
CA VAL A 154 1.66 1.87 13.38
C VAL A 154 3.06 1.39 13.00
N GLU A 155 3.21 0.83 11.80
CA GLU A 155 4.49 0.34 11.30
C GLU A 155 5.41 1.43 10.77
N GLN A 156 4.87 2.54 10.27
CA GLN A 156 5.67 3.69 9.81
C GLN A 156 6.50 4.32 10.94
N THR A 157 6.04 4.22 12.19
CA THR A 157 6.70 4.83 13.36
C THR A 157 7.91 4.01 13.85
N ARG A 158 8.12 2.79 13.35
CA ARG A 158 9.29 1.96 13.72
C ARG A 158 10.50 2.26 12.81
N PRO A 159 11.72 2.41 13.36
CA PRO A 159 12.93 2.49 12.54
C PRO A 159 13.05 1.25 11.65
N THR A 160 13.35 1.47 10.37
CA THR A 160 13.34 0.44 9.32
C THR A 160 14.45 -0.59 9.52
N ASP A 161 14.14 -1.66 10.24
CA ASP A 161 14.84 -2.94 10.09
C ASP A 161 14.04 -3.80 9.10
N GLY A 162 14.24 -3.53 7.80
CA GLY A 162 13.89 -4.43 6.68
C GLY A 162 12.50 -5.10 6.64
N SER A 163 11.47 -4.59 7.32
CA SER A 163 10.20 -5.33 7.53
C SER A 163 9.27 -5.33 6.31
N TRP A 164 9.04 -6.54 5.80
CA TRP A 164 8.24 -6.94 4.63
C TRP A 164 6.71 -6.85 4.83
N ASN A 165 6.21 -5.98 5.70
CA ASN A 165 4.76 -5.82 5.96
C ASN A 165 4.12 -4.71 5.12
N VAL A 166 4.63 -4.53 3.91
CA VAL A 166 4.18 -3.51 2.99
C VAL A 166 3.70 -4.22 1.74
N ALA A 167 2.48 -3.90 1.30
CA ALA A 167 2.03 -4.34 -0.01
C ALA A 167 2.64 -3.40 -1.04
N ARG A 168 3.47 -3.93 -1.94
CA ARG A 168 4.08 -3.18 -3.03
C ARG A 168 3.67 -3.80 -4.36
N LEU A 169 3.00 -3.02 -5.19
CA LEU A 169 2.65 -3.38 -6.55
C LEU A 169 3.40 -2.50 -7.53
N VAL A 170 3.86 -3.11 -8.62
CA VAL A 170 4.51 -2.42 -9.72
C VAL A 170 3.82 -2.82 -11.01
N SER A 171 3.48 -1.85 -11.84
CA SER A 171 2.88 -2.07 -13.14
C SER A 171 3.57 -1.19 -14.18
N PHE A 172 3.66 -1.69 -15.40
CA PHE A 172 4.15 -0.93 -16.55
C PHE A 172 3.00 -0.59 -17.48
N ARG A 173 3.10 0.55 -18.15
CA ARG A 173 2.16 0.98 -19.18
C ARG A 173 2.92 1.71 -20.27
N SER A 174 2.75 1.26 -21.51
CA SER A 174 3.21 1.97 -22.70
C SER A 174 2.03 2.57 -23.44
N ARG A 175 2.24 3.65 -24.19
CA ARG A 175 1.28 4.05 -25.23
C ARG A 175 1.43 3.08 -26.40
N THR A 176 0.35 2.40 -26.76
CA THR A 176 0.31 1.60 -27.99
C THR A 176 -0.06 2.49 -29.16
N ARG A 177 0.78 2.50 -30.20
CA ARG A 177 0.35 2.95 -31.53
C ARG A 177 -0.57 1.89 -32.12
N PRO A 178 -1.64 2.27 -32.82
CA PRO A 178 -2.46 1.32 -33.58
C PRO A 178 -1.65 0.64 -34.69
#